data_AF-A0A3A4ZKT3-F1
#
_entry.id   AF-A0A3A4ZKT3-F1
#
_cell.length_a   1.000
_cell.length_b   1.000
_cell.length_c   1.000
_cell.angle_alpha   90.00
_cell.angle_beta   90.00
_cell.angle_gamma   90.00
#
_symmetry.space_group_name_H-M   'P 1'
#
loop_
_entity.id
_entity.type
_entity.pdbx_description
1 polymer ?
#
loop_
_entity_poly.entity_id
_entity_poly.type
_entity_poly.pdbx_seq_one_letter_code
_entity_poly.pdbx_strand_id
1 'polypeptide(L)'
;FLLAALWGYARRSLITVYKHAGAVLFVVGLVIGVGTLGFVYKSHALQETIALMEAGSSPASAHPEAINLVRSQEEFEALRSKILPSWLSEDEKNYRLYTSDAQVNVWWNSLFDIPLVKGYLDPVVDISKLGDVFLLDQSIAGDDIVRNFDYPEEAAYNMALYYADWYAVKYGEGGHLSKSANKGVSSYLKDTVAEETQTEIPGAYILYETESGKPEVHEDIPQYLNFYKFPDDLISPIMSVTNAPVVMCFCDWSMYESVTKALAMNGIDSKMLITLFSENAIDSYSLSELKQFEGLVLANYHYNNRNKAFTNLSQYVENGGSVFIDTGSEVKEAQAVNLPDFFPFAETTREGLGSEWDVTQADSEVFTNVDFSAFAPPTYNEYEWKFSYPTEIAEGEILLAQEGKPVLVAYDKGAGHVVWSGMNLAYHVYSNTNAYESILFVNLLDHLMPLTEHAFITGEASYPSPRIAEFTTSEGGKGVLFKKQLFNNWQVRVNGKTAKMYAAGPTYPGFMYVPLSRDEAVEAYFQYNGEPIAYAVWLFSISVFVILLDLSIFKHGFLTPRLMLVAVKIRKTVKSWWGKEE
;
A
#
# COMPACT_ATOMS: atom_id res chain seq x y z
N PHE A 1 63.55 -39.25 -3.75
CA PHE A 1 62.87 -39.78 -4.95
C PHE A 1 61.76 -40.79 -4.62
N LEU A 2 62.04 -41.87 -3.84
CA LEU A 2 61.02 -42.86 -3.43
C LEU A 2 59.82 -42.27 -2.65
N LEU A 3 60.06 -41.34 -1.72
CA LEU A 3 59.00 -40.65 -0.96
C LEU A 3 58.08 -39.79 -1.85
N ALA A 4 58.60 -39.19 -2.91
CA ALA A 4 57.81 -38.39 -3.85
C ALA A 4 56.96 -39.26 -4.80
N ALA A 5 57.48 -40.44 -5.18
CA ALA A 5 56.74 -41.42 -5.97
C ALA A 5 55.62 -42.09 -5.15
N LEU A 6 55.88 -42.42 -3.88
CA LEU A 6 54.88 -42.93 -2.94
C LEU A 6 53.79 -41.90 -2.63
N TRP A 7 54.17 -40.63 -2.46
CA TRP A 7 53.19 -39.54 -2.27
C TRP A 7 52.35 -39.28 -3.53
N GLY A 8 52.95 -39.35 -4.71
CA GLY A 8 52.24 -39.24 -5.99
C GLY A 8 51.25 -40.37 -6.21
N TYR A 9 51.63 -41.61 -5.89
CA TYR A 9 50.75 -42.79 -5.98
C TYR A 9 49.65 -42.74 -4.92
N ALA A 10 49.97 -42.43 -3.66
CA ALA A 10 48.99 -42.30 -2.58
C ALA A 10 47.97 -41.19 -2.86
N ARG A 11 48.41 -40.03 -3.36
CA ARG A 11 47.52 -38.92 -3.76
C ARG A 11 46.63 -39.29 -4.93
N ARG A 12 47.15 -39.99 -5.95
CA ARG A 12 46.36 -40.43 -7.11
C ARG A 12 45.36 -41.52 -6.75
N SER A 13 45.73 -42.44 -5.87
CA SER A 13 44.85 -43.47 -5.32
C SER A 13 43.79 -42.87 -4.39
N LEU A 14 44.14 -41.91 -3.52
CA LEU A 14 43.18 -41.17 -2.69
C LEU A 14 42.20 -40.37 -3.55
N ILE A 15 42.65 -39.70 -4.62
CA ILE A 15 41.76 -38.95 -5.52
C ILE A 15 40.85 -39.90 -6.30
N THR A 16 41.32 -41.08 -6.70
CA THR A 16 40.52 -42.07 -7.43
C THR A 16 39.50 -42.77 -6.51
N VAL A 17 39.91 -43.08 -5.28
CA VAL A 17 39.02 -43.56 -4.21
C VAL A 17 38.01 -42.48 -3.82
N TYR A 18 38.38 -41.20 -3.75
CA TYR A 18 37.45 -40.10 -3.46
C TYR A 18 36.48 -39.82 -4.63
N LYS A 19 36.91 -39.97 -5.89
CA LYS A 19 36.05 -39.85 -7.08
C LYS A 19 35.02 -40.97 -7.18
N HIS A 20 35.41 -42.20 -6.83
CA HIS A 20 34.50 -43.34 -6.84
C HIS A 20 33.70 -43.46 -5.54
N ALA A 21 34.26 -43.15 -4.38
CA ALA A 21 33.53 -43.09 -3.11
C ALA A 21 32.55 -41.91 -3.08
N GLY A 22 32.87 -40.77 -3.69
CA GLY A 22 31.93 -39.65 -3.83
C GLY A 22 30.77 -39.97 -4.78
N ALA A 23 31.06 -40.62 -5.92
CA ALA A 23 30.01 -41.09 -6.83
C ALA A 23 29.18 -42.23 -6.23
N VAL A 24 29.80 -43.15 -5.49
CA VAL A 24 29.13 -44.23 -4.77
C VAL A 24 28.35 -43.69 -3.58
N LEU A 25 28.86 -42.73 -2.80
CA LEU A 25 28.14 -42.07 -1.72
C LEU A 25 27.00 -41.18 -2.25
N PHE A 26 27.14 -40.60 -3.44
CA PHE A 26 26.05 -39.88 -4.09
C PHE A 26 24.99 -40.83 -4.64
N VAL A 27 25.37 -41.93 -5.31
CA VAL A 27 24.42 -42.95 -5.79
C VAL A 27 23.78 -43.69 -4.61
N VAL A 28 24.54 -44.03 -3.57
CA VAL A 28 24.03 -44.62 -2.32
C VAL A 28 23.20 -43.58 -1.58
N GLY A 29 23.58 -42.31 -1.54
CA GLY A 29 22.79 -41.23 -0.96
C GLY A 29 21.52 -40.91 -1.76
N LEU A 30 21.50 -41.16 -3.06
CA LEU A 30 20.35 -40.99 -3.94
C LEU A 30 19.47 -42.24 -3.94
N VAL A 31 20.02 -43.44 -3.81
CA VAL A 31 19.28 -44.70 -3.65
C VAL A 31 18.74 -44.83 -2.22
N ILE A 32 19.49 -44.40 -1.22
CA ILE A 32 18.99 -44.20 0.14
C ILE A 32 18.03 -43.02 0.12
N GLY A 33 18.30 -41.89 -0.54
CA GLY A 33 17.36 -40.77 -0.60
C GLY A 33 16.02 -41.14 -1.23
N VAL A 34 16.04 -41.76 -2.42
CA VAL A 34 14.86 -42.26 -3.15
C VAL A 34 14.25 -43.48 -2.46
N GLY A 35 15.05 -44.35 -1.85
CA GLY A 35 14.60 -45.52 -1.10
C GLY A 35 14.01 -45.16 0.27
N THR A 36 14.52 -44.12 0.91
CA THR A 36 13.99 -43.54 2.16
C THR A 36 12.78 -42.71 1.82
N LEU A 37 12.76 -41.93 0.74
CA LEU A 37 11.53 -41.30 0.22
C LEU A 37 10.49 -42.36 -0.14
N GLY A 38 10.86 -43.45 -0.81
CA GLY A 38 9.95 -44.54 -1.15
C GLY A 38 9.49 -45.36 0.06
N PHE A 39 10.36 -45.57 1.05
CA PHE A 39 10.03 -46.24 2.32
C PHE A 39 9.21 -45.33 3.24
N VAL A 40 9.50 -44.03 3.28
CA VAL A 40 8.72 -43.00 3.97
C VAL A 40 7.35 -42.90 3.29
N TYR A 41 7.29 -42.81 1.95
CA TYR A 41 6.04 -42.78 1.17
C TYR A 41 5.19 -44.06 1.34
N LYS A 42 5.84 -45.22 1.53
CA LYS A 42 5.18 -46.50 1.86
C LYS A 42 5.03 -46.75 3.36
N SER A 43 5.56 -45.89 4.24
CA SER A 43 5.48 -46.12 5.68
C SER A 43 4.05 -45.89 6.12
N HIS A 44 3.50 -46.82 6.90
CA HIS A 44 2.15 -46.71 7.44
C HIS A 44 1.98 -45.40 8.24
N ALA A 45 3.04 -44.93 8.89
CA ALA A 45 3.05 -43.67 9.62
C ALA A 45 2.98 -42.43 8.73
N LEU A 46 3.64 -42.39 7.56
CA LEU A 46 3.44 -41.29 6.61
C LEU A 46 2.10 -41.41 5.91
N GLN A 47 1.63 -42.60 5.57
CA GLN A 47 0.28 -42.80 5.04
C GLN A 47 -0.78 -42.34 6.04
N GLU A 48 -0.61 -42.63 7.34
CA GLU A 48 -1.46 -42.09 8.41
C GLU A 48 -1.28 -40.59 8.60
N THR A 49 -0.06 -40.04 8.47
CA THR A 49 0.19 -38.59 8.57
C THR A 49 -0.37 -37.85 7.36
N ILE A 50 -0.27 -38.43 6.16
CA ILE A 50 -0.89 -37.92 4.92
C ILE A 50 -2.40 -38.07 5.03
N ALA A 51 -2.93 -39.18 5.54
CA ALA A 51 -4.37 -39.33 5.75
C ALA A 51 -4.90 -38.42 6.86
N LEU A 52 -4.13 -38.16 7.92
CA LEU A 52 -4.43 -37.15 8.96
C LEU A 52 -4.28 -35.74 8.40
N MET A 53 -3.30 -35.50 7.54
CA MET A 53 -3.17 -34.26 6.81
C MET A 53 -4.29 -34.11 5.79
N GLU A 54 -4.75 -35.12 5.08
CA GLU A 54 -5.85 -35.05 4.11
C GLU A 54 -7.22 -34.97 4.82
N ALA A 55 -7.37 -35.62 5.98
CA ALA A 55 -8.56 -35.53 6.83
C ALA A 55 -8.59 -34.22 7.64
N GLY A 56 -7.43 -33.63 7.94
CA GLY A 56 -7.29 -32.37 8.68
C GLY A 56 -6.99 -31.15 7.80
N SER A 57 -6.56 -31.35 6.55
CA SER A 57 -6.41 -30.32 5.54
C SER A 57 -7.74 -30.19 4.86
N SER A 58 -8.30 -29.00 4.91
CA SER A 58 -9.26 -28.64 3.90
C SER A 58 -8.61 -28.79 2.52
N PRO A 59 -9.29 -29.36 1.51
CA PRO A 59 -8.93 -29.05 0.14
C PRO A 59 -8.82 -27.54 0.09
N ALA A 60 -7.67 -27.02 -0.33
CA ALA A 60 -7.49 -25.59 -0.43
C ALA A 60 -8.67 -25.08 -1.28
N SER A 61 -9.53 -24.24 -0.70
CA SER A 61 -10.68 -23.63 -1.37
C SER A 61 -10.27 -22.67 -2.49
N ALA A 62 -8.99 -22.66 -2.84
CA ALA A 62 -8.33 -21.83 -3.83
C ALA A 62 -8.50 -22.39 -5.26
N HIS A 63 -9.23 -23.50 -5.44
CA HIS A 63 -9.39 -24.12 -6.75
C HIS A 63 -10.77 -23.78 -7.32
N PRO A 64 -10.86 -22.96 -8.38
CA PRO A 64 -12.13 -22.64 -9.03
C PRO A 64 -12.87 -23.91 -9.42
N GLU A 65 -13.99 -24.14 -8.75
CA GLU A 65 -14.76 -25.38 -8.83
C GLU A 65 -15.28 -25.59 -10.26
N ALA A 66 -15.68 -24.50 -10.92
CA ALA A 66 -16.11 -24.48 -12.31
C ALA A 66 -14.98 -24.58 -13.35
N ILE A 67 -13.81 -23.98 -13.12
CA ILE A 67 -12.69 -24.09 -14.09
C ILE A 67 -12.15 -25.52 -14.12
N ASN A 68 -12.19 -26.25 -13.00
CA ASN A 68 -11.79 -27.66 -12.96
C ASN A 68 -12.74 -28.59 -13.73
N LEU A 69 -13.97 -28.15 -14.00
CA LEU A 69 -14.94 -28.91 -14.79
C LEU A 69 -14.74 -28.74 -16.30
N VAL A 70 -13.91 -27.78 -16.72
CA VAL A 70 -13.59 -27.53 -18.12
C VAL A 70 -12.68 -28.62 -18.67
N ARG A 71 -13.13 -29.34 -19.69
CA ARG A 71 -12.42 -30.47 -20.33
C ARG A 71 -11.87 -30.11 -21.71
N SER A 72 -12.21 -28.95 -22.25
CA SER A 72 -11.75 -28.49 -23.57
C SER A 72 -11.59 -26.96 -23.64
N GLN A 73 -10.87 -26.49 -24.65
CA GLN A 73 -10.72 -25.05 -24.93
C GLN A 73 -12.07 -24.38 -25.28
N GLU A 74 -12.96 -25.09 -25.97
CA GLU A 74 -14.29 -24.58 -26.32
C GLU A 74 -15.16 -24.40 -25.07
N GLU A 75 -15.14 -25.38 -24.16
CA GLU A 75 -15.80 -25.26 -22.85
C GLU A 75 -15.20 -24.13 -22.01
N PHE A 76 -13.89 -23.92 -22.10
CA PHE A 76 -13.20 -22.83 -21.41
C PHE A 76 -13.67 -21.45 -21.90
N GLU A 77 -13.72 -21.25 -23.21
CA GLU A 77 -14.18 -20.00 -23.83
C GLU A 77 -15.67 -19.77 -23.56
N ALA A 78 -16.48 -20.83 -23.62
CA ALA A 78 -17.89 -20.75 -23.26
C ALA A 78 -18.09 -20.37 -21.78
N LEU A 79 -17.32 -20.96 -20.87
CA LEU A 79 -17.33 -20.61 -19.45
C LEU A 79 -16.91 -19.15 -19.25
N ARG A 80 -15.79 -18.74 -19.83
CA ARG A 80 -15.27 -17.36 -19.76
C ARG A 80 -16.32 -16.33 -20.19
N SER A 81 -17.04 -16.60 -21.28
CA SER A 81 -18.10 -15.72 -21.79
C SER A 81 -19.37 -15.64 -20.92
N LYS A 82 -19.59 -16.62 -20.04
CA LYS A 82 -20.78 -16.70 -19.18
C LYS A 82 -20.56 -16.17 -17.76
N ILE A 83 -19.30 -16.16 -17.30
CA ILE A 83 -18.95 -15.72 -15.94
C ILE A 83 -19.18 -14.21 -15.78
N LEU A 84 -18.84 -13.40 -16.79
CA LEU A 84 -18.99 -11.95 -16.68
C LEU A 84 -20.40 -11.51 -17.10
N PRO A 85 -20.98 -10.53 -16.40
CA PRO A 85 -22.20 -9.87 -16.87
C PRO A 85 -21.91 -9.06 -18.14
N SER A 86 -22.94 -8.82 -18.95
CA SER A 86 -22.79 -8.16 -20.27
C SER A 86 -22.23 -6.73 -20.22
N TRP A 87 -22.30 -6.07 -19.05
CA TRP A 87 -21.80 -4.72 -18.83
C TRP A 87 -20.34 -4.68 -18.36
N LEU A 88 -19.73 -5.82 -18.05
CA LEU A 88 -18.33 -5.93 -17.60
C LEU A 88 -17.47 -6.52 -18.72
N SER A 89 -16.53 -5.73 -19.24
CA SER A 89 -15.62 -6.22 -20.27
C SER A 89 -14.43 -6.96 -19.64
N GLU A 90 -14.05 -8.08 -20.26
CA GLU A 90 -12.96 -8.94 -19.79
C GLU A 90 -11.56 -8.33 -19.92
N ASP A 91 -11.43 -7.29 -20.74
CA ASP A 91 -10.19 -6.59 -21.09
C ASP A 91 -10.05 -5.21 -20.43
N GLU A 92 -10.98 -4.83 -19.55
CA GLU A 92 -10.90 -3.61 -18.75
C GLU A 92 -9.65 -3.65 -17.84
N LYS A 93 -8.79 -2.63 -17.94
CA LYS A 93 -7.51 -2.55 -17.23
C LYS A 93 -7.32 -1.28 -16.42
N ASN A 94 -8.22 -0.33 -16.56
CA ASN A 94 -8.15 0.99 -15.95
C ASN A 94 -9.07 1.12 -14.73
N TYR A 95 -9.77 0.05 -14.34
CA TYR A 95 -10.56 -0.06 -13.12
C TYR A 95 -10.37 -1.43 -12.48
N ARG A 96 -10.69 -1.53 -11.18
CA ARG A 96 -10.50 -2.76 -10.39
C ARG A 96 -11.81 -3.44 -10.04
N LEU A 97 -11.72 -4.76 -9.92
CA LEU A 97 -12.69 -5.57 -9.19
C LEU A 97 -12.25 -5.70 -7.72
N TYR A 98 -13.15 -5.35 -6.81
CA TYR A 98 -13.05 -5.71 -5.40
C TYR A 98 -13.78 -7.03 -5.15
N THR A 99 -13.14 -7.94 -4.42
CA THR A 99 -13.79 -9.11 -3.83
C THR A 99 -13.16 -9.40 -2.47
N SER A 100 -14.03 -9.70 -1.49
CA SER A 100 -13.59 -10.19 -0.18
C SER A 100 -13.28 -11.69 -0.19
N ASP A 101 -13.62 -12.38 -1.29
CA ASP A 101 -13.53 -13.82 -1.40
C ASP A 101 -12.15 -14.28 -1.89
N ALA A 102 -11.44 -14.96 -0.99
CA ALA A 102 -10.15 -15.56 -1.32
C ALA A 102 -10.23 -16.59 -2.45
N GLN A 103 -11.38 -17.27 -2.61
CA GLN A 103 -11.57 -18.25 -3.68
C GLN A 103 -11.57 -17.58 -5.05
N VAL A 104 -12.27 -16.44 -5.18
CA VAL A 104 -12.29 -15.64 -6.41
C VAL A 104 -10.91 -15.05 -6.73
N ASN A 105 -10.23 -14.52 -5.70
CA ASN A 105 -8.91 -13.90 -5.85
C ASN A 105 -7.83 -14.81 -6.46
N VAL A 106 -7.92 -16.13 -6.29
CA VAL A 106 -6.90 -17.07 -6.78
C VAL A 106 -6.94 -17.22 -8.30
N TRP A 107 -8.13 -17.27 -8.89
CA TRP A 107 -8.29 -17.65 -10.28
C TRP A 107 -8.65 -16.49 -11.20
N TRP A 108 -9.11 -15.37 -10.66
CA TRP A 108 -9.60 -14.24 -11.45
C TRP A 108 -8.65 -13.81 -12.57
N ASN A 109 -7.40 -13.49 -12.22
CA ASN A 109 -6.39 -13.03 -13.19
C ASN A 109 -5.82 -14.16 -14.10
N SER A 110 -6.31 -15.39 -13.97
CA SER A 110 -6.06 -16.46 -14.96
C SER A 110 -7.08 -16.43 -16.10
N LEU A 111 -8.24 -15.80 -15.90
CA LEU A 111 -9.32 -15.69 -16.88
C LEU A 111 -9.47 -14.28 -17.48
N PHE A 112 -9.29 -13.26 -16.64
CA PHE A 112 -9.61 -11.88 -16.97
C PHE A 112 -8.44 -10.95 -16.76
N ASP A 113 -8.37 -9.92 -17.60
CA ASP A 113 -7.36 -8.88 -17.53
C ASP A 113 -7.74 -7.78 -16.52
N ILE A 114 -8.97 -7.84 -15.97
CA ILE A 114 -9.47 -6.96 -14.93
C ILE A 114 -8.59 -7.09 -13.67
N PRO A 115 -7.88 -6.04 -13.25
CA PRO A 115 -7.05 -6.10 -12.06
C PRO A 115 -7.92 -6.23 -10.81
N LEU A 116 -7.48 -7.05 -9.87
CA LEU A 116 -8.04 -7.08 -8.53
C LEU A 116 -7.50 -5.93 -7.68
N VAL A 117 -8.31 -5.49 -6.71
CA VAL A 117 -7.85 -4.60 -5.63
C VAL A 117 -6.76 -5.26 -4.80
N LYS A 118 -6.95 -6.53 -4.44
CA LYS A 118 -6.00 -7.35 -3.68
C LYS A 118 -5.83 -8.71 -4.36
N GLY A 119 -4.61 -9.22 -4.37
CA GLY A 119 -4.34 -10.59 -4.85
C GLY A 119 -4.62 -11.63 -3.77
N TYR A 120 -4.50 -12.91 -4.12
CA TYR A 120 -4.63 -14.00 -3.14
C TYR A 120 -3.54 -13.98 -2.06
N LEU A 121 -2.33 -13.59 -2.43
CA LEU A 121 -1.24 -13.37 -1.49
C LEU A 121 -1.23 -11.89 -1.13
N ASP A 122 -1.69 -11.58 0.08
CA ASP A 122 -1.52 -10.25 0.63
C ASP A 122 -0.01 -9.92 0.63
N PRO A 123 0.37 -8.70 0.20
CA PRO A 123 1.77 -8.30 0.24
C PRO A 123 2.28 -8.41 1.68
N VAL A 124 3.52 -8.88 1.85
CA VAL A 124 4.18 -8.97 3.17
C VAL A 124 4.52 -7.55 3.63
N VAL A 125 3.49 -6.83 4.07
CA VAL A 125 3.57 -5.51 4.67
C VAL A 125 3.50 -5.70 6.18
N ASP A 126 4.23 -4.88 6.91
CA ASP A 126 4.13 -4.82 8.37
C ASP A 126 2.66 -4.56 8.76
N ILE A 127 2.15 -5.29 9.76
CA ILE A 127 0.76 -5.17 10.24
C ILE A 127 0.45 -3.72 10.64
N SER A 128 1.47 -2.98 11.11
CA SER A 128 1.38 -1.55 11.43
C SER A 128 1.16 -0.62 10.23
N LYS A 129 1.10 -1.14 9.00
CA LYS A 129 0.97 -0.36 7.75
C LYS A 129 -0.14 -0.86 6.83
N LEU A 130 -0.98 -1.78 7.32
CA LEU A 130 -2.10 -2.36 6.58
C LEU A 130 -3.42 -1.62 6.83
N GLY A 131 -3.44 -0.58 7.68
CA GLY A 131 -4.65 0.03 8.24
C GLY A 131 -5.69 0.38 7.19
N ASP A 132 -5.28 1.01 6.10
CA ASP A 132 -6.20 1.46 5.05
C ASP A 132 -6.74 0.36 4.14
N VAL A 133 -5.98 -0.72 3.89
CA VAL A 133 -6.52 -1.88 3.14
C VAL A 133 -7.55 -2.61 3.99
N PHE A 134 -7.32 -2.69 5.29
CA PHE A 134 -8.30 -3.21 6.22
C PHE A 134 -9.57 -2.36 6.24
N LEU A 135 -9.46 -1.03 6.31
CA LEU A 135 -10.61 -0.13 6.30
C LEU A 135 -11.36 -0.15 4.95
N LEU A 136 -10.67 -0.28 3.82
CA LEU A 136 -11.27 -0.57 2.51
C LEU A 136 -12.13 -1.84 2.57
N ASP A 137 -11.59 -2.93 3.13
CA ASP A 137 -12.32 -4.20 3.26
C ASP A 137 -13.56 -4.07 4.16
N GLN A 138 -13.43 -3.38 5.30
CA GLN A 138 -14.55 -3.22 6.24
C GLN A 138 -15.61 -2.24 5.75
N SER A 139 -15.27 -1.32 4.84
CA SER A 139 -16.18 -0.30 4.32
C SER A 139 -16.90 -0.73 3.04
N ILE A 140 -16.28 -1.53 2.17
CA ILE A 140 -16.93 -1.95 0.92
C ILE A 140 -17.79 -3.21 1.10
N ALA A 141 -17.34 -4.18 1.92
CA ALA A 141 -17.99 -5.48 2.04
C ALA A 141 -18.55 -5.73 3.44
N GLY A 142 -19.89 -5.65 3.52
CA GLY A 142 -20.67 -5.85 4.72
C GLY A 142 -20.53 -4.74 5.76
N ASP A 143 -21.34 -4.84 6.81
CA ASP A 143 -21.56 -3.71 7.72
C ASP A 143 -20.61 -3.73 8.94
N ASP A 144 -19.44 -4.36 8.80
CA ASP A 144 -18.55 -4.60 9.95
C ASP A 144 -17.93 -3.32 10.49
N ILE A 145 -17.65 -2.32 9.64
CA ILE A 145 -17.15 -1.02 10.10
C ILE A 145 -18.16 -0.32 11.03
N VAL A 146 -19.46 -0.49 10.80
CA VAL A 146 -20.51 0.05 11.67
C VAL A 146 -20.73 -0.87 12.87
N ARG A 147 -20.87 -2.18 12.64
CA ARG A 147 -21.26 -3.16 13.66
C ARG A 147 -20.18 -3.47 14.69
N ASN A 148 -18.91 -3.52 14.26
CA ASN A 148 -17.81 -3.99 15.09
C ASN A 148 -16.85 -2.86 15.48
N PHE A 149 -16.86 -1.74 14.75
CA PHE A 149 -15.97 -0.59 14.98
C PHE A 149 -16.71 0.72 15.28
N ASP A 150 -18.04 0.66 15.41
CA ASP A 150 -18.90 1.75 15.87
C ASP A 150 -18.79 3.06 15.05
N TYR A 151 -18.40 2.98 13.78
CA TYR A 151 -18.46 4.15 12.89
C TYR A 151 -19.93 4.51 12.63
N PRO A 152 -20.28 5.81 12.62
CA PRO A 152 -21.57 6.26 12.11
C PRO A 152 -21.78 5.81 10.66
N GLU A 153 -23.01 5.46 10.29
CA GLU A 153 -23.34 4.95 8.94
C GLU A 153 -22.94 5.93 7.82
N GLU A 154 -23.12 7.23 8.05
CA GLU A 154 -22.68 8.28 7.11
C GLU A 154 -21.16 8.31 6.94
N ALA A 155 -20.40 8.18 8.04
CA ALA A 155 -18.95 8.09 7.96
C ALA A 155 -18.50 6.81 7.24
N ALA A 156 -19.17 5.68 7.50
CA ALA A 156 -18.89 4.42 6.81
C ALA A 156 -19.17 4.50 5.30
N TYR A 157 -20.27 5.15 4.91
CA TYR A 157 -20.59 5.46 3.52
C TYR A 157 -19.50 6.31 2.86
N ASN A 158 -19.14 7.43 3.50
CA ASN A 158 -18.09 8.32 3.02
C ASN A 158 -16.74 7.61 2.86
N MET A 159 -16.36 6.78 3.83
CA MET A 159 -15.13 5.99 3.79
C MET A 159 -15.15 5.00 2.63
N ALA A 160 -16.27 4.32 2.41
CA ALA A 160 -16.40 3.39 1.29
C ALA A 160 -16.22 4.09 -0.06
N LEU A 161 -16.81 5.27 -0.25
CA LEU A 161 -16.61 6.05 -1.48
C LEU A 161 -15.16 6.52 -1.63
N TYR A 162 -14.57 7.04 -0.56
CA TYR A 162 -13.18 7.47 -0.52
C TYR A 162 -12.23 6.34 -0.94
N TYR A 163 -12.37 5.16 -0.33
CA TYR A 163 -11.52 4.01 -0.63
C TYR A 163 -11.84 3.41 -2.01
N ALA A 164 -13.10 3.37 -2.41
CA ALA A 164 -13.48 2.91 -3.75
C ALA A 164 -12.82 3.78 -4.82
N ASP A 165 -12.87 5.11 -4.68
CA ASP A 165 -12.17 6.01 -5.58
C ASP A 165 -10.65 5.79 -5.52
N TRP A 166 -9.99 5.92 -4.36
CA TRP A 166 -8.53 5.78 -4.27
C TRP A 166 -7.98 4.45 -4.79
N TYR A 167 -8.72 3.36 -4.63
CA TYR A 167 -8.36 2.03 -5.15
C TYR A 167 -8.93 1.74 -6.55
N ALA A 168 -9.63 2.69 -7.18
CA ALA A 168 -10.29 2.54 -8.48
C ALA A 168 -11.26 1.35 -8.56
N VAL A 169 -11.99 1.11 -7.47
CA VAL A 169 -12.99 0.04 -7.33
C VAL A 169 -14.26 0.43 -8.06
N LYS A 170 -14.34 0.08 -9.34
CA LYS A 170 -15.56 0.27 -10.13
C LYS A 170 -16.50 -0.91 -10.05
N TYR A 171 -15.93 -2.09 -9.80
CA TYR A 171 -16.67 -3.35 -9.79
C TYR A 171 -16.51 -4.02 -8.43
N GLY A 172 -17.59 -4.59 -7.92
CA GLY A 172 -17.59 -5.46 -6.74
C GLY A 172 -18.06 -6.86 -7.12
N GLU A 173 -17.51 -7.87 -6.45
CA GLU A 173 -18.05 -9.21 -6.40
C GLU A 173 -18.39 -9.54 -4.94
N GLY A 174 -19.61 -10.03 -4.71
CA GLY A 174 -20.19 -10.21 -3.38
C GLY A 174 -20.89 -11.55 -3.17
N GLY A 175 -20.44 -12.59 -3.88
CA GLY A 175 -20.37 -13.92 -3.32
C GLY A 175 -20.79 -15.07 -4.22
N HIS A 176 -20.40 -16.28 -3.78
CA HIS A 176 -20.77 -17.57 -4.34
C HIS A 176 -21.48 -18.50 -3.33
N LEU A 177 -22.07 -19.60 -3.83
CA LEU A 177 -22.93 -20.55 -3.10
C LEU A 177 -22.20 -21.41 -2.04
N SER A 178 -21.04 -20.99 -1.53
CA SER A 178 -20.37 -21.66 -0.42
C SER A 178 -20.99 -21.25 0.92
N LYS A 179 -21.04 -22.18 1.89
CA LYS A 179 -21.47 -21.89 3.27
C LYS A 179 -20.49 -21.01 4.06
N SER A 180 -19.36 -20.62 3.49
CA SER A 180 -18.53 -19.55 4.07
C SER A 180 -19.32 -18.25 4.07
N ALA A 181 -19.32 -17.53 5.21
CA ALA A 181 -19.99 -16.24 5.32
C ALA A 181 -19.43 -15.28 4.27
N ASN A 182 -20.19 -15.08 3.19
CA ASN A 182 -19.82 -14.17 2.12
C ASN A 182 -20.52 -12.82 2.32
N LYS A 183 -19.78 -11.74 2.10
CA LYS A 183 -20.27 -10.40 2.30
C LYS A 183 -20.53 -9.78 0.93
N GLY A 184 -21.79 -9.48 0.67
CA GLY A 184 -22.15 -8.55 -0.40
C GLY A 184 -21.62 -7.14 -0.11
N VAL A 185 -21.93 -6.21 -1.01
CA VAL A 185 -21.67 -4.78 -0.74
C VAL A 185 -22.38 -4.35 0.55
N SER A 186 -21.74 -3.45 1.30
CA SER A 186 -22.29 -2.89 2.53
C SER A 186 -23.69 -2.31 2.33
N SER A 187 -24.53 -2.38 3.35
CA SER A 187 -25.94 -1.96 3.25
C SER A 187 -26.10 -0.49 2.90
N TYR A 188 -25.24 0.38 3.41
CA TYR A 188 -25.20 1.81 3.10
C TYR A 188 -24.71 2.13 1.67
N LEU A 189 -24.18 1.17 0.91
CA LEU A 189 -23.80 1.36 -0.50
C LEU A 189 -24.88 0.91 -1.49
N LYS A 190 -25.94 0.24 -1.04
CA LYS A 190 -26.93 -0.40 -1.93
C LYS A 190 -27.58 0.59 -2.90
N ASP A 191 -27.91 1.78 -2.42
CA ASP A 191 -28.54 2.83 -3.23
C ASP A 191 -27.55 3.53 -4.18
N THR A 192 -26.25 3.27 -4.04
CA THR A 192 -25.19 3.81 -4.92
C THR A 192 -24.86 2.86 -6.07
N VAL A 193 -25.20 1.57 -5.96
CA VAL A 193 -24.93 0.58 -7.01
C VAL A 193 -25.74 0.93 -8.27
N ALA A 194 -25.04 1.12 -9.39
CA ALA A 194 -25.64 1.45 -10.67
C ALA A 194 -26.21 0.21 -11.38
N GLU A 195 -25.49 -0.91 -11.34
CA GLU A 195 -25.91 -2.18 -11.93
C GLU A 195 -25.56 -3.34 -10.99
N GLU A 196 -26.50 -4.26 -10.81
CA GLU A 196 -26.31 -5.52 -10.09
C GLU A 196 -26.68 -6.68 -11.02
N THR A 197 -25.85 -7.71 -11.08
CA THR A 197 -26.14 -8.89 -11.90
C THR A 197 -25.60 -10.13 -11.24
N GLN A 198 -26.48 -11.13 -11.11
CA GLN A 198 -26.09 -12.47 -10.72
C GLN A 198 -25.83 -13.29 -11.99
N THR A 199 -24.65 -13.90 -12.06
CA THR A 199 -24.30 -14.86 -13.13
C THR A 199 -24.35 -16.27 -12.57
N GLU A 200 -24.75 -17.23 -13.39
CA GLU A 200 -24.86 -18.64 -13.03
C GLU A 200 -23.75 -19.44 -13.72
N ILE A 201 -23.05 -20.26 -12.94
CA ILE A 201 -21.94 -21.07 -13.38
C ILE A 201 -22.27 -22.54 -13.11
N PRO A 202 -22.13 -23.45 -14.09
CA PRO A 202 -22.43 -24.86 -13.86
C PRO A 202 -21.40 -25.52 -12.96
N GLY A 203 -21.89 -26.32 -12.02
CA GLY A 203 -21.09 -27.21 -11.20
C GLY A 203 -20.62 -26.59 -9.88
N ALA A 204 -20.84 -27.30 -8.78
CA ALA A 204 -20.43 -26.90 -7.44
C ALA A 204 -19.64 -28.00 -6.73
N TYR A 205 -18.71 -27.62 -5.86
CA TYR A 205 -18.00 -28.53 -4.97
C TYR A 205 -18.61 -28.43 -3.58
N ILE A 206 -19.29 -29.49 -3.14
CA ILE A 206 -19.89 -29.51 -1.81
C ILE A 206 -18.87 -30.02 -0.80
N LEU A 207 -18.37 -29.10 0.03
CA LEU A 207 -17.45 -29.39 1.12
C LEU A 207 -18.23 -29.87 2.36
N TYR A 208 -17.89 -31.06 2.87
CA TYR A 208 -18.28 -31.58 4.19
C TYR A 208 -19.77 -31.82 4.46
N GLU A 209 -20.62 -31.75 3.44
CA GLU A 209 -22.09 -31.95 3.58
C GLU A 209 -22.61 -33.18 2.84
N THR A 210 -21.71 -33.88 2.18
CA THR A 210 -22.00 -35.12 1.49
C THR A 210 -22.14 -36.26 2.50
N GLU A 211 -22.89 -37.29 2.15
CA GLU A 211 -23.00 -38.49 2.99
C GLU A 211 -21.64 -39.16 3.24
N SER A 212 -20.65 -38.93 2.35
CA SER A 212 -19.30 -39.45 2.47
C SER A 212 -18.39 -38.65 3.41
N GLY A 213 -18.80 -37.45 3.82
CA GLY A 213 -17.97 -36.50 4.56
C GLY A 213 -16.76 -35.99 3.77
N LYS A 214 -16.69 -36.32 2.48
CA LYS A 214 -15.62 -35.90 1.56
C LYS A 214 -16.16 -34.85 0.59
N PRO A 215 -15.28 -34.00 0.05
CA PRO A 215 -15.69 -33.11 -1.01
C PRO A 215 -16.19 -33.87 -2.24
N GLU A 216 -17.35 -33.50 -2.77
CA GLU A 216 -17.92 -34.07 -4.00
C GLU A 216 -18.20 -32.97 -5.03
N VAL A 217 -17.89 -33.26 -6.29
CA VAL A 217 -18.20 -32.38 -7.43
C VAL A 217 -19.60 -32.71 -7.92
N HIS A 218 -20.47 -31.70 -7.97
CA HIS A 218 -21.84 -31.79 -8.45
C HIS A 218 -22.01 -30.92 -9.68
N GLU A 219 -21.91 -31.51 -10.88
CA GLU A 219 -22.09 -30.81 -12.16
C GLU A 219 -23.52 -30.24 -12.34
N ASP A 220 -24.50 -30.81 -11.63
CA ASP A 220 -25.92 -30.45 -11.67
C ASP A 220 -26.29 -29.27 -10.75
N ILE A 221 -25.39 -28.87 -9.85
CA ILE A 221 -25.64 -27.79 -8.90
C ILE A 221 -24.98 -26.52 -9.43
N PRO A 222 -25.75 -25.48 -9.75
CA PRO A 222 -25.17 -24.22 -10.20
C PRO A 222 -24.56 -23.44 -9.04
N GLN A 223 -23.54 -22.67 -9.35
CA GLN A 223 -22.98 -21.60 -8.52
C GLN A 223 -23.42 -20.26 -9.07
N TYR A 224 -23.40 -19.25 -8.20
CA TYR A 224 -23.70 -17.90 -8.60
C TYR A 224 -22.54 -16.98 -8.26
N LEU A 225 -22.32 -15.94 -9.05
CA LEU A 225 -21.49 -14.79 -8.68
C LEU A 225 -22.33 -13.53 -8.77
N ASN A 226 -22.35 -12.76 -7.69
CA ASN A 226 -23.05 -11.48 -7.66
C ASN A 226 -22.07 -10.35 -7.98
N PHE A 227 -22.30 -9.67 -9.09
CA PHE A 227 -21.51 -8.53 -9.53
C PHE A 227 -22.24 -7.22 -9.30
N TYR A 228 -21.49 -6.21 -8.89
CA TYR A 228 -21.95 -4.85 -8.65
C TYR A 228 -21.10 -3.88 -9.46
N LYS A 229 -21.72 -2.85 -10.02
CA LYS A 229 -21.04 -1.74 -10.71
C LYS A 229 -21.36 -0.43 -10.02
N PHE A 230 -20.33 0.33 -9.70
CA PHE A 230 -20.47 1.71 -9.21
C PHE A 230 -20.58 2.71 -10.37
N PRO A 231 -21.21 3.88 -10.16
CA PRO A 231 -21.36 4.93 -11.17
C PRO A 231 -20.01 5.41 -11.74
N ASP A 232 -20.01 5.80 -13.02
CA ASP A 232 -18.78 6.18 -13.75
C ASP A 232 -18.15 7.50 -13.25
N ASP A 233 -18.96 8.39 -12.67
CA ASP A 233 -18.57 9.68 -12.11
C ASP A 233 -18.04 9.57 -10.66
N LEU A 234 -18.36 8.47 -9.98
CA LEU A 234 -17.96 8.24 -8.59
C LEU A 234 -16.51 7.78 -8.48
N ILE A 235 -16.02 6.99 -9.44
CA ILE A 235 -14.72 6.32 -9.37
C ILE A 235 -13.78 6.84 -10.46
N SER A 236 -12.68 7.47 -10.06
CA SER A 236 -11.61 7.82 -11.00
C SER A 236 -10.73 6.60 -11.35
N PRO A 237 -10.22 6.51 -12.59
CA PRO A 237 -9.53 5.32 -13.07
C PRO A 237 -8.15 5.13 -12.42
N ILE A 238 -7.54 3.97 -12.68
CA ILE A 238 -6.20 3.60 -12.22
C ILE A 238 -5.15 4.61 -12.69
N MET A 239 -5.27 5.13 -13.92
CA MET A 239 -4.42 6.21 -14.40
C MET A 239 -5.25 7.35 -14.99
N SER A 240 -5.02 8.56 -14.47
CA SER A 240 -5.68 9.79 -14.93
C SER A 240 -4.80 11.02 -14.71
N VAL A 241 -5.15 12.12 -15.36
CA VAL A 241 -4.67 13.46 -15.01
C VAL A 241 -5.67 14.09 -14.04
N THR A 242 -5.16 14.76 -13.02
CA THR A 242 -5.98 15.43 -11.99
C THR A 242 -5.66 16.92 -11.89
N ASN A 243 -6.67 17.69 -11.53
CA ASN A 243 -6.58 19.11 -11.19
C ASN A 243 -6.90 19.40 -9.72
N ALA A 244 -7.16 18.36 -8.91
CA ALA A 244 -7.35 18.48 -7.49
C ALA A 244 -6.14 19.17 -6.83
N PRO A 245 -6.34 19.97 -5.76
CA PRO A 245 -5.23 20.49 -4.96
C PRO A 245 -4.35 19.35 -4.42
N VAL A 246 -3.07 19.63 -4.26
CA VAL A 246 -2.08 18.68 -3.78
C VAL A 246 -1.49 19.15 -2.47
N VAL A 247 -1.57 18.30 -1.46
CA VAL A 247 -0.98 18.56 -0.14
C VAL A 247 0.16 17.59 0.15
N MET A 248 1.30 18.12 0.59
CA MET A 248 2.41 17.29 1.06
C MET A 248 2.36 17.15 2.58
N CYS A 249 2.18 15.92 3.04
CA CYS A 249 2.18 15.56 4.45
C CYS A 249 3.59 15.16 4.89
N PHE A 250 4.22 16.00 5.72
CA PHE A 250 5.47 15.72 6.41
C PHE A 250 5.16 15.09 7.76
N CYS A 251 5.22 13.76 7.83
CA CYS A 251 4.83 13.00 9.00
C CYS A 251 5.37 11.56 8.94
N ASP A 252 5.24 10.83 10.05
CA ASP A 252 5.38 9.37 10.01
C ASP A 252 4.13 8.70 9.42
N TRP A 253 4.23 7.39 9.13
CA TRP A 253 3.10 6.64 8.56
C TRP A 253 1.85 6.64 9.46
N SER A 254 2.00 6.47 10.77
CA SER A 254 0.85 6.43 11.70
C SER A 254 0.05 7.73 11.68
N MET A 255 0.74 8.87 11.60
CA MET A 255 0.08 10.17 11.51
C MET A 255 -0.51 10.41 10.13
N TYR A 256 0.11 9.88 9.06
CA TYR A 256 -0.46 9.92 7.72
C TYR A 256 -1.76 9.11 7.60
N GLU A 257 -1.83 7.92 8.22
CA GLU A 257 -3.07 7.14 8.34
C GLU A 257 -4.14 7.91 9.14
N SER A 258 -3.73 8.66 10.16
CA SER A 258 -4.66 9.51 10.92
C SER A 258 -5.27 10.62 10.08
N VAL A 259 -4.46 11.27 9.23
CA VAL A 259 -4.90 12.30 8.28
C VAL A 259 -5.85 11.69 7.24
N THR A 260 -5.46 10.58 6.59
CA THR A 260 -6.26 9.96 5.54
C THR A 260 -7.56 9.35 6.07
N LYS A 261 -7.58 8.82 7.31
CA LYS A 261 -8.82 8.39 7.98
C LYS A 261 -9.78 9.56 8.20
N ALA A 262 -9.28 10.71 8.67
CA ALA A 262 -10.13 11.91 8.86
C ALA A 262 -10.73 12.38 7.53
N LEU A 263 -9.95 12.34 6.43
CA LEU A 263 -10.44 12.62 5.09
C LEU A 263 -11.49 11.60 4.62
N ALA A 264 -11.25 10.31 4.86
CA ALA A 264 -12.13 9.23 4.46
C ALA A 264 -13.50 9.33 5.15
N MET A 265 -13.54 9.64 6.44
CA MET A 265 -14.79 9.84 7.20
C MET A 265 -15.69 10.96 6.62
N ASN A 266 -15.11 11.87 5.85
CA ASN A 266 -15.81 13.00 5.22
C ASN A 266 -15.87 12.91 3.69
N GLY A 267 -15.46 11.78 3.10
CA GLY A 267 -15.61 11.54 1.66
C GLY A 267 -14.67 12.39 0.79
N ILE A 268 -13.55 12.89 1.35
CA ILE A 268 -12.59 13.73 0.62
C ILE A 268 -11.66 12.85 -0.23
N ASP A 269 -12.15 12.40 -1.39
CA ASP A 269 -11.48 11.47 -2.29
C ASP A 269 -10.41 12.12 -3.21
N SER A 270 -9.85 11.35 -4.16
CA SER A 270 -8.77 11.84 -5.02
C SER A 270 -9.21 12.88 -6.06
N LYS A 271 -10.53 13.11 -6.22
CA LYS A 271 -11.10 14.19 -7.03
C LYS A 271 -11.14 15.51 -6.26
N MET A 272 -11.13 15.46 -4.93
CA MET A 272 -11.15 16.66 -4.06
C MET A 272 -9.76 17.02 -3.56
N LEU A 273 -8.92 16.04 -3.21
CA LEU A 273 -7.58 16.30 -2.65
C LEU A 273 -6.60 15.17 -2.96
N ILE A 274 -5.44 15.51 -3.49
CA ILE A 274 -4.31 14.57 -3.57
C ILE A 274 -3.42 14.76 -2.35
N THR A 275 -3.45 13.78 -1.45
CA THR A 275 -2.51 13.70 -0.33
C THR A 275 -1.22 13.01 -0.76
N LEU A 276 -0.09 13.60 -0.40
CA LEU A 276 1.24 13.03 -0.61
C LEU A 276 1.89 12.72 0.74
N PHE A 277 2.55 11.57 0.83
CA PHE A 277 3.26 11.14 2.04
C PHE A 277 4.77 11.40 1.93
N SER A 278 5.36 12.00 2.97
CA SER A 278 6.81 12.02 3.14
C SER A 278 7.26 11.89 4.59
N GLU A 279 7.96 10.78 4.86
CA GLU A 279 8.75 10.57 6.07
C GLU A 279 10.12 11.27 6.03
N ASN A 280 10.44 12.03 4.98
CA ASN A 280 11.72 12.73 4.91
C ASN A 280 11.67 14.03 5.72
N ALA A 281 12.82 14.41 6.27
CA ALA A 281 13.00 15.69 6.92
C ALA A 281 12.58 16.86 6.00
N ILE A 282 11.86 17.86 6.54
CA ILE A 282 11.34 19.00 5.76
C ILE A 282 12.46 19.69 4.97
N ASP A 283 13.63 19.87 5.58
CA ASP A 283 14.79 20.54 4.99
C ASP A 283 15.56 19.70 3.96
N SER A 284 15.10 18.48 3.65
CA SER A 284 15.55 17.71 2.49
C SER A 284 14.94 18.24 1.18
N TYR A 285 13.84 18.98 1.25
CA TYR A 285 13.19 19.61 0.10
C TYR A 285 13.69 21.04 -0.11
N SER A 286 13.91 21.38 -1.38
CA SER A 286 14.16 22.76 -1.80
C SER A 286 12.86 23.56 -1.83
N LEU A 287 12.96 24.89 -1.70
CA LEU A 287 11.80 25.79 -1.86
C LEU A 287 11.10 25.58 -3.22
N SER A 288 11.86 25.32 -4.29
CA SER A 288 11.30 25.04 -5.62
C SER A 288 10.51 23.73 -5.69
N GLU A 289 10.84 22.75 -4.86
CA GLU A 289 10.05 21.51 -4.76
C GLU A 289 8.78 21.76 -3.94
N LEU A 290 8.88 22.47 -2.81
CA LEU A 290 7.70 22.79 -1.98
C LEU A 290 6.66 23.60 -2.74
N LYS A 291 7.08 24.52 -3.62
CA LYS A 291 6.20 25.31 -4.49
C LYS A 291 5.39 24.49 -5.51
N GLN A 292 5.63 23.19 -5.63
CA GLN A 292 4.81 22.30 -6.47
C GLN A 292 3.49 21.90 -5.79
N PHE A 293 3.35 22.16 -4.48
CA PHE A 293 2.20 21.77 -3.68
C PHE A 293 1.41 23.01 -3.25
N GLU A 294 0.09 22.93 -3.34
CA GLU A 294 -0.82 23.97 -2.87
C GLU A 294 -0.78 24.15 -1.35
N GLY A 295 -0.56 23.06 -0.61
CA GLY A 295 -0.39 23.14 0.83
C GLY A 295 0.56 22.10 1.41
N LEU A 296 0.96 22.33 2.67
CA LEU A 296 1.76 21.41 3.46
C LEU A 296 1.02 21.08 4.77
N VAL A 297 1.04 19.80 5.16
CA VAL A 297 0.59 19.33 6.48
C VAL A 297 1.83 18.85 7.23
N LEU A 298 2.13 19.47 8.37
CA LEU A 298 3.29 19.17 9.19
C LEU A 298 2.78 18.58 10.50
N ALA A 299 2.93 17.26 10.67
CA ALA A 299 2.44 16.56 11.85
C ALA A 299 3.40 15.44 12.23
N ASN A 300 3.86 15.40 13.48
CA ASN A 300 4.99 14.55 13.88
C ASN A 300 6.21 14.64 12.93
N TYR A 301 6.46 15.85 12.41
CA TYR A 301 7.48 16.12 11.42
C TYR A 301 8.88 16.17 12.06
N HIS A 302 9.91 16.10 11.22
CA HIS A 302 11.28 16.34 11.67
C HIS A 302 12.08 17.15 10.64
N TYR A 303 13.21 17.67 11.11
CA TYR A 303 14.19 18.41 10.32
C TYR A 303 15.60 18.10 10.82
N ASN A 304 16.57 18.15 9.90
CA ASN A 304 18.00 18.05 10.23
C ASN A 304 18.59 19.41 10.58
N ASN A 305 18.16 20.47 9.87
CA ASN A 305 18.56 21.85 10.11
C ASN A 305 17.33 22.75 10.33
N ARG A 306 17.13 23.18 11.58
CA ARG A 306 16.02 24.04 12.01
C ARG A 306 15.91 25.32 11.19
N ASN A 307 17.01 26.05 11.07
CA ASN A 307 17.01 27.35 10.40
C ASN A 307 16.66 27.19 8.93
N LYS A 308 17.23 26.18 8.26
CA LYS A 308 16.91 25.89 6.86
C LYS A 308 15.43 25.50 6.69
N ALA A 309 14.91 24.62 7.54
CA ALA A 309 13.51 24.19 7.49
C ALA A 309 12.56 25.39 7.61
N PHE A 310 12.65 26.15 8.69
CA PHE A 310 11.71 27.25 8.97
C PHE A 310 11.93 28.49 8.09
N THR A 311 13.15 28.70 7.55
CA THR A 311 13.37 29.71 6.50
C THR A 311 12.66 29.31 5.21
N ASN A 312 12.78 28.04 4.78
CA ASN A 312 12.10 27.56 3.59
C ASN A 312 10.57 27.58 3.77
N LEU A 313 10.06 27.20 4.95
CA LEU A 313 8.62 27.27 5.26
C LEU A 313 8.12 28.72 5.25
N SER A 314 8.84 29.65 5.90
CA SER A 314 8.47 31.07 5.87
C SER A 314 8.43 31.60 4.44
N GLN A 315 9.46 31.30 3.62
CA GLN A 315 9.48 31.71 2.22
C GLN A 315 8.39 31.04 1.39
N TYR A 316 8.02 29.79 1.68
CA TYR A 316 6.93 29.10 1.00
C TYR A 316 5.60 29.81 1.26
N VAL A 317 5.28 30.08 2.53
CA VAL A 317 4.05 30.78 2.92
C VAL A 317 4.03 32.23 2.41
N GLU A 318 5.14 32.97 2.55
CA GLU A 318 5.26 34.34 2.04
C GLU A 318 4.96 34.45 0.54
N ASN A 319 5.22 33.38 -0.22
CA ASN A 319 4.94 33.28 -1.65
C ASN A 319 3.54 32.71 -1.99
N GLY A 320 2.63 32.61 -1.02
CA GLY A 320 1.25 32.17 -1.23
C GLY A 320 0.97 30.70 -0.92
N GLY A 321 1.92 29.99 -0.31
CA GLY A 321 1.70 28.61 0.14
C GLY A 321 0.86 28.53 1.41
N SER A 322 0.10 27.45 1.56
CA SER A 322 -0.72 27.19 2.76
C SER A 322 -0.07 26.14 3.66
N VAL A 323 -0.07 26.33 4.97
CA VAL A 323 0.54 25.40 5.93
C VAL A 323 -0.42 25.08 7.07
N PHE A 324 -0.73 23.80 7.26
CA PHE A 324 -1.24 23.28 8.53
C PHE A 324 -0.06 22.71 9.32
N ILE A 325 0.16 23.19 10.54
CA ILE A 325 1.25 22.73 11.41
C ILE A 325 0.71 22.31 12.77
N ASP A 326 0.92 21.04 13.13
CA ASP A 326 0.49 20.48 14.41
C ASP A 326 1.68 20.29 15.35
N THR A 327 1.59 20.88 16.54
CA THR A 327 2.56 20.72 17.64
C THR A 327 1.95 20.07 18.87
N GLY A 328 0.72 19.52 18.80
CA GLY A 328 0.13 18.76 19.90
C GLY A 328 0.81 17.39 20.10
N SER A 329 1.39 16.86 19.03
CA SER A 329 2.26 15.67 19.06
C SER A 329 3.64 15.96 19.69
N GLU A 330 4.47 14.93 19.90
CA GLU A 330 5.77 15.05 20.56
C GLU A 330 6.88 15.56 19.63
N VAL A 331 6.68 16.75 19.07
CA VAL A 331 7.67 17.46 18.24
C VAL A 331 8.50 18.44 19.06
N LYS A 332 9.65 18.88 18.52
CA LYS A 332 10.58 19.80 19.22
C LYS A 332 9.91 21.12 19.59
N GLU A 333 8.97 21.58 18.77
CA GLU A 333 8.22 22.82 18.93
C GLU A 333 7.04 22.71 19.89
N ALA A 334 6.71 21.51 20.37
CA ALA A 334 5.54 21.29 21.24
C ALA A 334 5.72 21.91 22.64
N GLN A 335 6.95 21.91 23.14
CA GLN A 335 7.36 22.55 24.38
C GLN A 335 8.76 23.16 24.18
N ALA A 336 8.79 24.43 23.76
CA ALA A 336 10.02 25.09 23.40
C ALA A 336 10.06 26.55 23.84
N VAL A 337 11.27 27.01 24.13
CA VAL A 337 11.60 28.44 24.27
C VAL A 337 12.38 28.90 23.03
N ASN A 338 12.15 30.12 22.57
CA ASN A 338 12.75 30.70 21.36
C ASN A 338 12.36 29.96 20.07
N LEU A 339 11.06 29.79 19.83
CA LEU A 339 10.52 29.29 18.57
C LEU A 339 10.97 30.15 17.37
N PRO A 340 11.05 29.57 16.16
CA PRO A 340 11.38 30.34 14.97
C PRO A 340 10.28 31.38 14.68
N ASP A 341 10.64 32.52 14.07
CA ASP A 341 9.73 33.57 13.60
C ASP A 341 8.68 33.09 12.57
N PHE A 342 8.69 31.80 12.22
CA PHE A 342 7.60 31.17 11.51
C PHE A 342 6.32 31.15 12.35
N PHE A 343 6.41 30.88 13.65
CA PHE A 343 5.26 30.81 14.55
C PHE A 343 4.83 32.20 15.04
N PRO A 344 3.54 32.40 15.35
CA PRO A 344 3.02 33.68 15.82
C PRO A 344 3.29 33.93 17.32
N PHE A 345 4.16 33.14 17.94
CA PHE A 345 4.51 33.17 19.35
C PHE A 345 5.94 32.67 19.56
N ALA A 346 6.58 33.14 20.63
CA ALA A 346 7.98 32.83 20.90
C ALA A 346 8.19 31.54 21.71
N GLU A 347 7.17 31.09 22.45
CA GLU A 347 7.27 29.98 23.40
C GLU A 347 5.98 29.16 23.45
N THR A 348 6.12 27.85 23.67
CA THR A 348 5.03 26.89 23.86
C THR A 348 5.27 26.02 25.08
N THR A 349 4.18 25.61 25.72
CA THR A 349 4.16 24.60 26.78
C THR A 349 3.27 23.44 26.34
N ARG A 350 3.57 22.21 26.77
CA ARG A 350 2.78 21.01 26.47
C ARG A 350 2.32 20.29 27.73
N GLU A 351 1.05 20.46 28.09
CA GLU A 351 0.46 19.92 29.32
C GLU A 351 -1.00 19.47 29.09
N GLY A 352 -1.56 18.74 30.05
CA GLY A 352 -2.99 18.43 30.07
C GLY A 352 -3.80 19.67 30.46
N LEU A 353 -4.96 19.84 29.82
CA LEU A 353 -5.90 20.94 30.06
C LEU A 353 -7.25 20.41 30.53
N GLY A 354 -7.24 19.38 31.37
CA GLY A 354 -8.44 18.70 31.83
C GLY A 354 -8.88 17.53 30.94
N SER A 355 -9.87 16.78 31.43
CA SER A 355 -10.47 15.62 30.76
C SER A 355 -11.84 15.90 30.14
N GLU A 356 -12.27 17.16 30.14
CA GLU A 356 -13.52 17.64 29.55
C GLU A 356 -13.22 18.82 28.62
N TRP A 357 -14.03 19.00 27.57
CA TRP A 357 -13.90 20.16 26.68
C TRP A 357 -14.53 21.40 27.33
N ASP A 358 -13.72 22.43 27.59
CA ASP A 358 -14.14 23.78 27.97
C ASP A 358 -13.64 24.75 26.90
N VAL A 359 -14.37 24.76 25.79
CA VAL A 359 -13.96 25.44 24.56
C VAL A 359 -14.52 26.85 24.47
N THR A 360 -13.67 27.79 24.09
CA THR A 360 -14.07 29.10 23.55
C THR A 360 -13.67 29.16 22.09
N GLN A 361 -14.64 29.31 21.19
CA GLN A 361 -14.43 29.37 19.75
C GLN A 361 -14.62 30.79 19.21
N ALA A 362 -13.89 31.12 18.14
CA ALA A 362 -14.14 32.31 17.33
C ALA A 362 -15.40 32.13 16.45
N ASP A 363 -15.93 33.24 15.94
CA ASP A 363 -16.98 33.25 14.91
C ASP A 363 -16.31 33.03 13.54
N SER A 364 -16.15 31.76 13.15
CA SER A 364 -15.40 31.37 11.95
C SER A 364 -16.06 30.19 11.24
N GLU A 365 -15.99 30.20 9.90
CA GLU A 365 -16.55 29.16 9.04
C GLU A 365 -15.92 27.78 9.28
N VAL A 366 -14.72 27.71 9.87
CA VAL A 366 -14.05 26.44 10.21
C VAL A 366 -14.85 25.59 11.21
N PHE A 367 -15.79 26.19 11.95
CA PHE A 367 -16.65 25.51 12.92
C PHE A 367 -18.03 25.15 12.35
N THR A 368 -18.24 25.32 11.04
CA THR A 368 -19.50 24.93 10.37
C THR A 368 -19.74 23.44 10.55
N ASN A 369 -20.93 23.07 11.06
CA ASN A 369 -21.33 21.69 11.34
C ASN A 369 -20.46 20.95 12.37
N VAL A 370 -19.70 21.67 13.20
CA VAL A 370 -18.91 21.10 14.30
C VAL A 370 -19.72 21.19 15.60
N ASP A 371 -19.96 20.04 16.23
CA ASP A 371 -20.57 19.96 17.57
C ASP A 371 -19.53 19.51 18.61
N PHE A 372 -18.97 20.48 19.34
CA PHE A 372 -18.00 20.23 20.40
C PHE A 372 -18.57 19.39 21.56
N SER A 373 -19.89 19.38 21.78
CA SER A 373 -20.50 18.53 22.81
C SER A 373 -20.47 17.04 22.45
N ALA A 374 -20.28 16.74 21.16
CA ALA A 374 -20.15 15.39 20.64
C ALA A 374 -18.70 14.95 20.44
N PHE A 375 -17.70 15.78 20.80
CA PHE A 375 -16.30 15.38 20.76
C PHE A 375 -16.02 14.28 21.79
N ALA A 376 -15.08 13.39 21.48
CA ALA A 376 -14.61 12.43 22.46
C ALA A 376 -13.84 13.16 23.57
N PRO A 377 -13.86 12.70 24.83
CA PRO A 377 -13.16 13.38 25.91
C PRO A 377 -11.67 13.54 25.58
N PRO A 378 -11.03 14.68 25.91
CA PRO A 378 -9.61 14.92 25.66
C PRO A 378 -8.76 14.07 26.61
N THR A 379 -8.69 12.77 26.35
CA THR A 379 -7.97 11.78 27.16
C THR A 379 -7.26 10.75 26.28
N TYR A 380 -6.16 10.18 26.78
CA TYR A 380 -5.44 9.07 26.15
C TYR A 380 -4.95 8.10 27.22
N ASN A 381 -5.37 6.83 27.13
CA ASN A 381 -5.02 5.78 28.10
C ASN A 381 -5.24 6.20 29.56
N GLU A 382 -6.43 6.73 29.88
CA GLU A 382 -6.83 7.21 31.23
C GLU A 382 -6.12 8.50 31.71
N TYR A 383 -5.22 9.08 30.91
CA TYR A 383 -4.58 10.37 31.21
C TYR A 383 -5.20 11.51 30.40
N GLU A 384 -5.06 12.74 30.89
CA GLU A 384 -5.42 13.93 30.13
C GLU A 384 -4.65 13.98 28.80
N TRP A 385 -5.36 14.35 27.74
CA TRP A 385 -4.76 14.65 26.47
C TRP A 385 -3.87 15.87 26.59
N LYS A 386 -2.69 15.80 25.98
CA LYS A 386 -1.71 16.87 26.06
C LYS A 386 -1.90 17.83 24.91
N PHE A 387 -2.10 19.09 25.24
CA PHE A 387 -2.17 20.19 24.29
C PHE A 387 -0.85 20.95 24.32
N SER A 388 -0.37 21.36 23.15
CA SER A 388 0.63 22.43 23.05
C SER A 388 -0.09 23.76 23.01
N TYR A 389 0.29 24.74 23.82
CA TYR A 389 -0.30 26.07 23.81
C TYR A 389 0.75 27.15 24.08
N PRO A 390 0.63 28.33 23.45
CA PRO A 390 1.49 29.45 23.72
C PRO A 390 1.08 30.17 25.00
N THR A 391 2.05 30.82 25.64
CA THR A 391 1.77 31.71 26.78
C THR A 391 1.23 33.06 26.31
N GLU A 392 1.78 33.58 25.22
CA GLU A 392 1.40 34.85 24.58
C GLU A 392 1.43 34.69 23.07
N ILE A 393 0.47 35.32 22.39
CA ILE A 393 0.36 35.34 20.94
C ILE A 393 0.69 36.76 20.48
N ALA A 394 1.68 36.88 19.59
CA ALA A 394 2.11 38.16 19.06
C ALA A 394 1.21 38.63 17.90
N GLU A 395 0.73 37.71 17.07
CA GLU A 395 -0.14 37.97 15.93
C GLU A 395 -1.04 36.77 15.60
N GLY A 396 -2.06 36.96 14.77
CA GLY A 396 -3.00 35.90 14.41
C GLY A 396 -4.29 35.89 15.23
N GLU A 397 -5.24 35.12 14.72
CA GLU A 397 -6.57 34.91 15.29
C GLU A 397 -6.60 33.61 16.08
N ILE A 398 -7.01 33.68 17.35
CA ILE A 398 -7.29 32.49 18.16
C ILE A 398 -8.63 31.93 17.72
N LEU A 399 -8.60 30.82 16.97
CA LEU A 399 -9.81 30.15 16.52
C LEU A 399 -10.44 29.33 17.64
N LEU A 400 -9.62 28.63 18.42
CA LEU A 400 -10.09 27.78 19.52
C LEU A 400 -9.17 27.91 20.73
N ALA A 401 -9.78 28.06 21.90
CA ALA A 401 -9.12 27.94 23.19
C ALA A 401 -9.77 26.85 24.03
N GLN A 402 -8.97 26.07 24.75
CA GLN A 402 -9.39 25.06 25.74
C GLN A 402 -8.96 25.57 27.13
N GLU A 403 -9.87 25.66 28.10
CA GLU A 403 -9.59 26.19 29.44
C GLU A 403 -8.91 27.59 29.38
N GLY A 404 -9.37 28.42 28.43
CA GLY A 404 -8.82 29.74 28.15
C GLY A 404 -7.40 29.75 27.55
N LYS A 405 -6.82 28.60 27.18
CA LYS A 405 -5.52 28.48 26.52
C LYS A 405 -5.69 28.30 25.00
N PRO A 406 -5.00 29.10 24.16
CA PRO A 406 -5.09 28.94 22.71
C PRO A 406 -4.56 27.57 22.26
N VAL A 407 -5.37 26.81 21.54
CA VAL A 407 -4.99 25.49 20.99
C VAL A 407 -5.14 25.43 19.47
N LEU A 408 -5.75 26.44 18.85
CA LEU A 408 -5.86 26.58 17.40
C LEU A 408 -5.74 28.06 17.03
N VAL A 409 -4.79 28.39 16.17
CA VAL A 409 -4.50 29.78 15.75
C VAL A 409 -4.35 29.82 14.23
N ALA A 410 -5.00 30.78 13.59
CA ALA A 410 -4.80 31.08 12.18
C ALA A 410 -4.12 32.43 12.00
N TYR A 411 -3.20 32.54 11.04
CA TYR A 411 -2.53 33.79 10.72
C TYR A 411 -2.01 33.80 9.29
N ASP A 412 -1.89 35.00 8.75
CA ASP A 412 -1.32 35.22 7.43
C ASP A 412 0.16 35.55 7.54
N LYS A 413 0.96 35.05 6.60
CA LYS A 413 2.36 35.45 6.45
C LYS A 413 2.66 35.76 4.99
N GLY A 414 2.82 37.03 4.67
CA GLY A 414 2.93 37.49 3.28
C GLY A 414 1.63 37.24 2.51
N ALA A 415 1.68 36.42 1.46
CA ALA A 415 0.51 36.09 0.64
C ALA A 415 -0.15 34.74 0.97
N GLY A 416 0.39 33.99 1.94
CA GLY A 416 -0.09 32.65 2.29
C GLY A 416 -0.66 32.58 3.70
N HIS A 417 -1.23 31.42 4.01
CA HIS A 417 -2.03 31.18 5.21
C HIS A 417 -1.40 30.07 6.06
N VAL A 418 -1.44 30.23 7.37
CA VAL A 418 -1.00 29.21 8.32
C VAL A 418 -2.07 28.94 9.36
N VAL A 419 -2.39 27.67 9.54
CA VAL A 419 -3.15 27.17 10.69
C VAL A 419 -2.19 26.38 11.57
N TRP A 420 -2.00 26.86 12.79
CA TRP A 420 -1.28 26.16 13.83
C TRP A 420 -2.26 25.45 14.78
N SER A 421 -2.04 24.15 15.01
CA SER A 421 -2.80 23.31 15.93
C SER A 421 -1.91 22.81 17.06
N GLY A 422 -2.34 23.04 18.28
CA GLY A 422 -1.77 22.47 19.50
C GLY A 422 -2.40 21.15 19.91
N MET A 423 -3.30 20.58 19.10
CA MET A 423 -4.26 19.57 19.54
C MET A 423 -3.88 18.14 19.17
N ASN A 424 -2.99 17.89 18.20
CA ASN A 424 -2.82 16.56 17.61
C ASN A 424 -4.16 16.00 17.07
N LEU A 425 -4.94 16.87 16.42
CA LEU A 425 -6.36 16.65 16.11
C LEU A 425 -6.60 15.39 15.28
N ALA A 426 -5.85 15.19 14.19
CA ALA A 426 -6.04 14.03 13.33
C ALA A 426 -5.80 12.70 14.09
N TYR A 427 -4.85 12.67 15.03
CA TYR A 427 -4.62 11.47 15.85
C TYR A 427 -5.74 11.27 16.89
N HIS A 428 -6.33 12.35 17.41
CA HIS A 428 -7.49 12.26 18.30
C HIS A 428 -8.72 11.70 17.58
N VAL A 429 -8.97 12.16 16.34
CA VAL A 429 -9.97 11.59 15.43
C VAL A 429 -9.69 10.10 15.20
N TYR A 430 -8.44 9.76 14.87
CA TYR A 430 -8.05 8.37 14.62
C TYR A 430 -8.32 7.47 15.83
N SER A 431 -7.93 7.92 17.02
CA SER A 431 -8.04 7.16 18.27
C SER A 431 -9.48 6.96 18.73
N ASN A 432 -10.35 7.95 18.51
CA ASN A 432 -11.72 7.94 19.00
C ASN A 432 -12.78 7.67 17.93
N THR A 433 -12.41 7.68 16.65
CA THR A 433 -13.33 7.51 15.52
C THR A 433 -14.46 8.55 15.54
N ASN A 434 -14.15 9.78 15.96
CA ASN A 434 -15.14 10.83 16.15
C ASN A 434 -15.41 11.61 14.85
N ALA A 435 -16.67 11.58 14.39
CA ALA A 435 -17.05 12.24 13.14
C ALA A 435 -16.97 13.78 13.22
N TYR A 436 -17.39 14.40 14.32
CA TYR A 436 -17.38 15.86 14.44
C TYR A 436 -15.96 16.45 14.52
N GLU A 437 -15.04 15.75 15.19
CA GLU A 437 -13.62 16.12 15.18
C GLU A 437 -13.03 16.00 13.77
N SER A 438 -13.46 14.99 12.99
CA SER A 438 -13.01 14.82 11.61
C SER A 438 -13.52 15.94 10.69
N ILE A 439 -14.75 16.42 10.90
CA ILE A 439 -15.32 17.59 10.21
C ILE A 439 -14.48 18.83 10.50
N LEU A 440 -14.10 19.07 11.76
CA LEU A 440 -13.22 20.19 12.11
C LEU A 440 -11.88 20.10 11.37
N PHE A 441 -11.26 18.93 11.31
CA PHE A 441 -10.01 18.75 10.58
C PHE A 441 -10.16 19.08 9.08
N VAL A 442 -11.22 18.60 8.44
CA VAL A 442 -11.50 18.87 7.02
C VAL A 442 -11.79 20.35 6.78
N ASN A 443 -12.58 21.00 7.63
CA ASN A 443 -12.86 22.43 7.53
C ASN A 443 -11.57 23.28 7.65
N LEU A 444 -10.61 22.86 8.47
CA LEU A 444 -9.32 23.55 8.58
C LEU A 444 -8.48 23.40 7.30
N LEU A 445 -8.55 22.25 6.64
CA LEU A 445 -7.91 22.07 5.34
C LEU A 445 -8.62 22.86 4.24
N ASP A 446 -9.96 22.88 4.23
CA ASP A 446 -10.77 23.66 3.27
C ASP A 446 -10.51 25.16 3.39
N HIS A 447 -10.36 25.65 4.63
CA HIS A 447 -9.95 27.03 4.90
C HIS A 447 -8.57 27.37 4.31
N LEU A 448 -7.64 26.41 4.29
CA LEU A 448 -6.31 26.60 3.72
C LEU A 448 -6.27 26.44 2.20
N MET A 449 -7.09 25.53 1.66
CA MET A 449 -7.19 25.24 0.24
C MET A 449 -8.58 24.66 -0.08
N PRO A 450 -9.33 25.20 -1.07
CA PRO A 450 -10.67 24.72 -1.37
C PRO A 450 -10.69 23.23 -1.75
N LEU A 451 -11.49 22.44 -1.04
CA LEU A 451 -11.68 21.00 -1.23
C LEU A 451 -12.89 20.72 -2.14
N THR A 452 -12.95 21.43 -3.27
CA THR A 452 -14.01 21.24 -4.26
C THR A 452 -13.72 20.03 -5.15
N GLU A 453 -14.77 19.37 -5.63
CA GLU A 453 -14.60 18.27 -6.58
C GLU A 453 -14.04 18.76 -7.93
N HIS A 454 -13.02 18.07 -8.42
CA HIS A 454 -12.44 18.28 -9.74
C HIS A 454 -12.62 17.03 -10.60
N ALA A 455 -13.16 17.22 -11.80
CA ALA A 455 -13.20 16.15 -12.78
C ALA A 455 -11.78 15.65 -13.10
N PHE A 456 -11.62 14.33 -13.09
CA PHE A 456 -10.42 13.70 -13.61
C PHE A 456 -10.44 13.69 -15.14
N ILE A 457 -9.26 13.81 -15.73
CA ILE A 457 -9.06 13.77 -17.17
C ILE A 457 -8.63 12.35 -17.53
N THR A 458 -9.45 11.71 -18.36
CA THR A 458 -9.16 10.38 -18.90
C THR A 458 -8.18 10.45 -20.07
N GLY A 459 -7.63 9.30 -20.43
CA GLY A 459 -6.69 9.16 -21.53
C GLY A 459 -6.56 7.69 -21.92
N GLU A 460 -5.72 7.42 -22.91
CA GLU A 460 -5.41 6.07 -23.35
C GLU A 460 -4.32 5.49 -22.42
N ALA A 461 -4.73 4.63 -21.49
CA ALA A 461 -3.85 3.87 -20.63
C ALA A 461 -3.52 2.50 -21.28
N SER A 462 -2.24 2.14 -21.31
CA SER A 462 -1.76 0.85 -21.82
C SER A 462 -0.80 0.20 -20.82
N TYR A 463 -0.88 -1.12 -20.73
CA TYR A 463 -0.05 -1.93 -19.83
C TYR A 463 0.65 -3.05 -20.61
N PRO A 464 1.71 -2.73 -21.40
CA PRO A 464 2.38 -3.73 -22.23
C PRO A 464 3.00 -4.88 -21.44
N SER A 465 3.35 -4.64 -20.17
CA SER A 465 3.83 -5.68 -19.25
C SER A 465 3.59 -5.27 -17.80
N PRO A 466 3.72 -6.18 -16.82
CA PRO A 466 3.59 -5.83 -15.40
C PRO A 466 4.55 -4.73 -14.92
N ARG A 467 5.64 -4.48 -15.66
CA ARG A 467 6.70 -3.51 -15.36
C ARG A 467 6.60 -2.21 -16.16
N ILE A 468 5.72 -2.14 -17.15
CA ILE A 468 5.61 -0.99 -18.05
C ILE A 468 4.16 -0.53 -18.06
N ALA A 469 3.94 0.76 -17.84
CA ALA A 469 2.65 1.39 -18.03
C ALA A 469 2.83 2.68 -18.83
N GLU A 470 1.92 2.92 -19.76
CA GLU A 470 1.93 4.04 -20.69
C GLU A 470 0.60 4.77 -20.58
N PHE A 471 0.63 6.09 -20.69
CA PHE A 471 -0.58 6.90 -20.67
C PHE A 471 -0.43 8.11 -21.57
N THR A 472 -1.44 8.33 -22.40
CA THR A 472 -1.50 9.48 -23.28
C THR A 472 -2.84 10.20 -23.18
N THR A 473 -2.80 11.52 -23.15
CA THR A 473 -4.00 12.37 -23.24
C THR A 473 -3.66 13.70 -23.91
N SER A 474 -4.64 14.26 -24.62
CA SER A 474 -4.52 15.58 -25.24
C SER A 474 -4.68 16.72 -24.24
N GLU A 475 -5.16 16.45 -23.03
CA GLU A 475 -5.48 17.44 -22.02
C GLU A 475 -4.45 17.42 -20.87
N GLY A 476 -3.95 18.60 -20.52
CA GLY A 476 -3.03 18.76 -19.40
C GLY A 476 -3.74 18.92 -18.06
N GLY A 477 -2.95 18.94 -16.98
CA GLY A 477 -3.46 19.20 -15.64
C GLY A 477 -2.34 19.45 -14.64
N LYS A 478 -2.66 19.35 -13.35
CA LYS A 478 -1.65 19.55 -12.28
C LYS A 478 -0.74 18.34 -12.10
N GLY A 479 -1.23 17.14 -12.34
CA GLY A 479 -0.44 15.92 -12.18
C GLY A 479 -1.07 14.68 -12.80
N VAL A 480 -0.25 13.65 -13.02
CA VAL A 480 -0.73 12.29 -13.30
C VAL A 480 -0.84 11.55 -11.97
N LEU A 481 -2.05 11.04 -11.67
CA LEU A 481 -2.26 10.07 -10.60
C LEU A 481 -2.27 8.68 -11.23
N PHE A 482 -1.32 7.85 -10.82
CA PHE A 482 -1.26 6.44 -11.14
C PHE A 482 -1.43 5.62 -9.86
N LYS A 483 -2.62 5.04 -9.69
CA LYS A 483 -3.05 4.23 -8.55
C LYS A 483 -2.38 2.86 -8.51
N LYS A 484 -1.07 2.79 -8.75
CA LYS A 484 -0.22 1.62 -8.56
C LYS A 484 0.84 1.96 -7.52
N GLN A 485 1.14 1.01 -6.64
CA GLN A 485 2.03 1.24 -5.51
C GLN A 485 3.45 1.64 -5.93
N LEU A 486 3.98 2.70 -5.30
CA LEU A 486 5.31 3.28 -5.50
C LEU A 486 6.37 2.46 -4.75
N PHE A 487 6.58 1.21 -5.17
CA PHE A 487 7.76 0.46 -4.75
C PHE A 487 9.06 1.14 -5.26
N ASN A 488 10.17 0.88 -4.59
CA ASN A 488 11.46 1.46 -5.01
C ASN A 488 11.83 1.00 -6.44
N ASN A 489 12.58 1.83 -7.17
CA ASN A 489 13.05 1.57 -8.53
C ASN A 489 12.00 1.71 -9.66
N TRP A 490 10.85 2.32 -9.38
CA TRP A 490 10.06 2.96 -10.43
C TRP A 490 10.81 4.14 -11.04
N GLN A 491 10.68 4.31 -12.35
CA GLN A 491 11.09 5.49 -13.09
C GLN A 491 9.92 5.98 -13.94
N VAL A 492 9.80 7.30 -14.07
CA VAL A 492 8.81 7.91 -14.95
C VAL A 492 9.47 8.88 -15.91
N ARG A 493 8.98 8.89 -17.14
CA ARG A 493 9.24 9.96 -18.11
C ARG A 493 7.91 10.58 -18.50
N VAL A 494 7.85 11.91 -18.50
CA VAL A 494 6.72 12.68 -19.00
C VAL A 494 7.22 13.53 -20.16
N ASN A 495 6.58 13.44 -21.32
CA ASN A 495 6.93 14.18 -22.54
C ASN A 495 8.43 14.03 -22.87
N GLY A 496 8.95 12.80 -22.73
CA GLY A 496 10.35 12.44 -22.97
C GLY A 496 11.36 12.84 -21.87
N LYS A 497 10.95 13.57 -20.83
CA LYS A 497 11.82 14.02 -19.73
C LYS A 497 11.59 13.18 -18.47
N THR A 498 12.66 12.82 -17.77
CA THR A 498 12.53 12.17 -16.45
C THR A 498 11.83 13.11 -15.47
N ALA A 499 10.83 12.59 -14.77
CA ALA A 499 10.08 13.32 -13.75
C ALA A 499 10.23 12.64 -12.37
N LYS A 500 9.90 13.39 -11.32
CA LYS A 500 9.89 12.90 -9.94
C LYS A 500 8.50 12.35 -9.60
N MET A 501 8.48 11.25 -8.86
CA MET A 501 7.25 10.65 -8.31
C MET A 501 7.17 10.91 -6.81
N TYR A 502 5.93 11.01 -6.32
CA TYR A 502 5.61 11.13 -4.90
C TYR A 502 4.63 10.03 -4.52
N ALA A 503 4.77 9.53 -3.28
CA ALA A 503 3.84 8.59 -2.68
C ALA A 503 2.52 9.31 -2.38
N ALA A 504 1.39 8.77 -2.84
CA ALA A 504 0.09 9.43 -2.75
C ALA A 504 -1.01 8.52 -2.20
N GLY A 505 -2.03 9.11 -1.57
CA GLY A 505 -3.24 8.40 -1.14
C GLY A 505 -3.02 7.42 0.01
N PRO A 506 -4.02 6.59 0.33
CA PRO A 506 -4.08 5.82 1.57
C PRO A 506 -3.34 4.47 1.53
N THR A 507 -2.73 4.06 0.42
CA THR A 507 -2.03 2.76 0.39
C THR A 507 -0.60 2.91 0.90
N TYR A 508 0.00 1.85 1.46
CA TYR A 508 1.45 1.80 1.73
C TYR A 508 2.19 1.05 0.61
N PRO A 509 3.29 1.57 0.04
CA PRO A 509 4.02 2.82 0.38
C PRO A 509 3.49 4.08 -0.32
N GLY A 510 2.27 4.06 -0.83
CA GLY A 510 1.64 5.13 -1.60
C GLY A 510 1.42 4.73 -3.04
N PHE A 511 0.39 5.29 -3.67
CA PHE A 511 0.25 5.34 -5.12
C PHE A 511 1.26 6.34 -5.71
N MET A 512 1.35 6.40 -7.04
CA MET A 512 2.29 7.28 -7.73
C MET A 512 1.60 8.57 -8.16
N TYR A 513 2.10 9.71 -7.68
CA TYR A 513 1.75 11.03 -8.20
C TYR A 513 2.94 11.68 -8.91
N VAL A 514 2.70 12.25 -10.09
CA VAL A 514 3.72 12.93 -10.90
C VAL A 514 3.23 14.35 -11.22
N PRO A 515 3.83 15.40 -10.62
CA PRO A 515 3.48 16.77 -10.97
C PRO A 515 3.79 17.06 -12.44
N LEU A 516 2.88 17.80 -13.06
CA LEU A 516 2.98 18.21 -14.45
C LEU A 516 3.24 19.71 -14.55
N SER A 517 3.77 20.11 -15.70
CA SER A 517 3.70 21.51 -16.14
C SER A 517 2.31 21.71 -16.75
N ARG A 518 1.58 22.74 -16.32
CA ARG A 518 0.21 23.00 -16.78
C ARG A 518 0.18 23.23 -18.30
N ASP A 519 -0.94 22.89 -18.93
CA ASP A 519 -1.35 23.25 -20.30
C ASP A 519 -0.73 22.47 -21.48
N GLU A 520 -0.05 21.34 -21.25
CA GLU A 520 0.46 20.48 -22.34
C GLU A 520 -0.26 19.13 -22.39
N ALA A 521 -0.34 18.55 -23.60
CA ALA A 521 -0.64 17.13 -23.76
C ALA A 521 0.36 16.29 -22.96
N VAL A 522 -0.10 15.16 -22.44
CA VAL A 522 0.68 14.33 -21.52
C VAL A 522 0.97 12.99 -22.17
N GLU A 523 2.25 12.65 -22.27
CA GLU A 523 2.75 11.31 -22.59
C GLU A 523 3.59 10.83 -21.40
N ALA A 524 3.03 9.93 -20.59
CA ALA A 524 3.68 9.37 -19.41
C ALA A 524 4.08 7.92 -19.65
N TYR A 525 5.35 7.61 -19.38
CA TYR A 525 5.94 6.27 -19.48
C TYR A 525 6.52 5.87 -18.12
N PHE A 526 5.95 4.84 -17.50
CA PHE A 526 6.36 4.30 -16.22
C PHE A 526 7.09 2.97 -16.42
N GLN A 527 8.24 2.81 -15.78
CA GLN A 527 9.04 1.58 -15.84
C GLN A 527 9.52 1.16 -14.46
N TYR A 528 9.23 -0.09 -14.11
CA TYR A 528 9.74 -0.74 -12.90
C TYR A 528 10.99 -1.55 -13.21
N ASN A 529 12.12 -1.15 -12.61
CA ASN A 529 13.40 -1.82 -12.86
C ASN A 529 13.68 -3.01 -11.94
N GLY A 530 12.86 -3.24 -10.92
CA GLY A 530 13.08 -4.30 -9.93
C GLY A 530 14.20 -3.98 -8.94
N GLU A 531 14.20 -4.72 -7.82
CA GLU A 531 15.19 -4.56 -6.77
C GLU A 531 16.57 -5.15 -7.17
N PRO A 532 17.68 -4.39 -7.06
CA PRO A 532 19.02 -4.90 -7.32
C PRO A 532 19.36 -6.18 -6.57
N ILE A 533 18.88 -6.31 -5.33
CA ILE A 533 19.12 -7.50 -4.49
C ILE A 533 18.45 -8.75 -5.05
N ALA A 534 17.26 -8.62 -5.66
CA ALA A 534 16.58 -9.74 -6.30
C ALA A 534 17.39 -10.28 -7.49
N TYR A 535 17.97 -9.39 -8.29
CA TYR A 535 18.88 -9.79 -9.37
C TYR A 535 20.15 -10.47 -8.83
N ALA A 536 20.71 -9.99 -7.73
CA ALA A 536 21.88 -10.62 -7.10
C ALA A 536 21.57 -12.05 -6.62
N VAL A 537 20.40 -12.27 -6.00
CA VAL A 537 19.94 -13.61 -5.57
C VAL A 537 19.74 -14.52 -6.77
N TRP A 538 19.09 -14.04 -7.84
CA TRP A 538 18.93 -14.80 -9.09
C TRP A 538 20.28 -15.19 -9.71
N LEU A 539 21.20 -14.24 -9.82
CA LEU A 539 22.55 -14.48 -10.36
C LEU A 539 23.32 -15.49 -9.49
N PHE A 540 23.20 -15.39 -8.17
CA PHE A 540 23.79 -16.36 -7.25
C PHE A 540 23.20 -17.76 -7.46
N SER A 541 21.87 -17.89 -7.51
CA SER A 541 21.18 -19.17 -7.74
C SER A 541 21.56 -19.80 -9.08
N ILE A 542 21.58 -19.01 -10.16
CA ILE A 542 22.03 -19.46 -11.49
C ILE A 542 23.50 -19.91 -11.42
N SER A 543 24.35 -19.16 -10.73
CA SER A 543 25.77 -19.51 -10.58
C SER A 543 25.96 -20.84 -9.83
N VAL A 544 25.22 -21.04 -8.74
CA VAL A 544 25.21 -22.30 -7.98
C VAL A 544 24.71 -23.45 -8.86
N PHE A 545 23.60 -23.26 -9.57
CA PHE A 545 23.06 -24.26 -10.49
C PHE A 545 24.07 -24.66 -11.56
N VAL A 546 24.71 -23.67 -12.21
CA VAL A 546 25.71 -23.87 -13.25
C VAL A 546 26.97 -24.57 -12.69
N ILE A 547 27.41 -24.24 -11.48
CA ILE A 547 28.50 -24.95 -10.80
C ILE A 547 28.10 -26.40 -10.53
N LEU A 548 26.94 -26.65 -9.95
CA LEU A 548 26.44 -28.01 -9.67
C LEU A 548 26.33 -28.84 -10.95
N LEU A 549 25.94 -28.21 -12.06
CA LEU A 549 25.85 -28.85 -13.37
C LEU A 549 27.25 -29.20 -13.92
N ASP A 550 28.26 -28.33 -13.75
CA ASP A 550 29.67 -28.63 -14.09
C ASP A 550 30.26 -29.75 -13.23
N LEU A 551 29.95 -29.77 -11.93
CA LEU A 551 30.40 -30.81 -11.02
C LEU A 551 29.76 -32.17 -11.36
N SER A 552 28.45 -32.19 -11.58
CA SER A 552 27.67 -33.41 -11.77
C SER A 552 27.82 -34.01 -13.17
N ILE A 553 27.64 -33.20 -14.21
CA ILE A 553 27.58 -33.68 -15.60
C ILE A 553 28.95 -33.62 -16.24
N PHE A 554 29.65 -32.49 -16.10
CA PHE A 554 30.91 -32.25 -16.80
C PHE A 554 32.14 -32.70 -15.99
N LYS A 555 31.96 -33.26 -14.79
CA LYS A 555 33.01 -33.81 -13.92
C LYS A 555 34.18 -32.83 -13.72
N HIS A 556 33.88 -31.56 -13.48
CA HIS A 556 34.84 -30.45 -13.33
C HIS A 556 35.54 -30.02 -14.64
N GLY A 557 35.02 -30.39 -15.81
CA GLY A 557 35.70 -30.21 -17.09
C GLY A 557 35.61 -28.80 -17.68
N PHE A 558 34.60 -28.01 -17.32
CA PHE A 558 34.25 -26.79 -18.05
C PHE A 558 34.48 -25.50 -17.24
N LEU A 559 33.90 -25.40 -16.04
CA LEU A 559 33.92 -24.15 -15.24
C LEU A 559 34.89 -24.20 -14.06
N THR A 560 34.96 -25.33 -13.35
CA THR A 560 35.80 -25.51 -12.16
C THR A 560 37.28 -25.14 -12.39
N PRO A 561 37.95 -25.49 -13.51
CA PRO A 561 39.36 -25.16 -13.74
C PRO A 561 39.57 -23.66 -13.97
N ARG A 562 38.60 -23.00 -14.62
CA ARG A 562 38.64 -21.55 -14.90
C ARG A 562 38.38 -20.73 -13.64
N LEU A 563 37.43 -21.14 -12.81
CA LEU A 563 37.16 -20.52 -11.50
C LEU A 563 38.35 -20.67 -10.55
N MET A 564 39.03 -21.83 -10.55
CA MET A 564 40.27 -22.03 -9.78
C MET A 564 41.39 -21.06 -10.21
N LEU A 565 41.54 -20.78 -11.50
CA LEU A 565 42.52 -19.80 -11.99
C LEU A 565 42.19 -18.36 -11.53
N VAL A 566 40.91 -17.99 -11.53
CA VAL A 566 40.45 -16.69 -11.02
C VAL A 566 40.68 -16.60 -9.51
N ALA A 567 40.32 -17.63 -8.75
CA ALA A 567 40.55 -17.70 -7.30
C ALA A 567 42.04 -17.57 -6.95
N VAL A 568 42.93 -18.20 -7.74
CA VAL A 568 44.38 -18.05 -7.59
C VAL A 568 44.83 -16.60 -7.85
N LYS A 569 44.28 -15.91 -8.85
CA LYS A 569 44.57 -14.49 -9.11
C LYS A 569 44.08 -13.57 -7.98
N ILE A 570 42.86 -13.78 -7.49
CA ILE A 570 42.30 -13.01 -6.36
C ILE A 570 43.16 -13.24 -5.11
N ARG A 571 43.48 -14.49 -4.78
CA ARG A 571 44.34 -14.82 -3.63
C ARG A 571 45.71 -14.18 -3.73
N LYS A 572 46.30 -14.12 -4.93
CA LYS A 572 47.59 -13.43 -5.17
C LYS A 572 47.48 -11.92 -4.94
N THR A 573 46.37 -11.31 -5.37
CA THR A 573 46.10 -9.88 -5.22
C THR A 573 45.87 -9.51 -3.75
N VAL A 574 45.02 -10.26 -3.05
CA VAL A 574 44.79 -10.10 -1.61
C VAL A 574 46.10 -10.29 -0.84
N LYS A 575 46.88 -11.35 -1.13
CA LYS A 575 48.19 -11.57 -0.50
C LYS A 575 49.18 -10.42 -0.74
N SER A 576 49.13 -9.77 -1.91
CA SER A 576 49.95 -8.58 -2.20
C SER A 576 49.45 -7.30 -1.54
N TRP A 577 48.18 -7.24 -1.14
CA TRP A 577 47.59 -6.15 -0.39
C TRP A 577 48.00 -6.24 1.08
N TRP A 578 47.88 -7.42 1.68
CA TRP A 578 48.36 -7.70 3.04
C TRP A 578 49.89 -7.63 3.17
N GLY A 579 50.65 -7.97 2.11
CA GLY A 579 52.11 -7.83 2.09
C GLY A 579 52.64 -6.42 1.84
N LYS A 580 51.78 -5.39 1.86
CA LYS A 580 52.14 -3.97 1.79
C LYS A 580 51.93 -3.21 3.11
N GLU A 581 51.39 -3.88 4.13
CA GLU A 581 51.25 -3.34 5.49
C GLU A 581 52.37 -3.83 6.44
N GLU A 582 53.34 -4.58 5.91
CA GLU A 582 54.68 -4.83 6.49
C GLU A 582 55.72 -4.17 5.57
#